data_AF-X1PYF3-F1
#
_entry.id   AF-X1PYF3-F1
#
_cell.length_a   1.000
_cell.length_b   1.000
_cell.length_c   1.000
_cell.angle_alpha   90.00
_cell.angle_beta   90.00
_cell.angle_gamma   90.00
#
_symmetry.space_group_name_H-M   'P 1'
#
loop_
_entity.id
_entity.type
_entity.pdbx_description
1 polymer ?
#
loop_
_entity_poly.entity_id
_entity_poly.type
_entity_poly.pdbx_seq_one_letter_code
_entity_poly.pdbx_strand_id
1 'polypeptide(L)'
;MQKITSPISADVIEDLRAGDQVLISGVIYTARDAAHKRLTEALDRGEEPPFDFRDQTLYYMGPSPAKPGQVIGAAGPTTSGRMDTYSPGLIASGLKGMIGKGSRSSEVKQAIKKHKAIYFAAIGGAGALIARSIK
;
A
#
# COMPACT_ATOMS: atom_id res chain seq x y z
N MET A 1 -5.21 13.09 -14.95
CA MET A 1 -4.42 12.34 -13.96
C MET A 1 -4.14 13.26 -12.78
N GLN A 2 -4.70 12.95 -11.62
CA GLN A 2 -4.59 13.77 -10.41
C GLN A 2 -3.22 13.59 -9.74
N LYS A 3 -2.70 14.61 -9.07
CA LYS A 3 -1.44 14.52 -8.32
C LYS A 3 -1.77 14.56 -6.83
N ILE A 4 -1.29 13.56 -6.08
CA ILE A 4 -1.55 13.44 -4.65
C ILE A 4 -0.25 13.18 -3.90
N THR A 5 -0.25 13.53 -2.62
CA THR A 5 0.89 13.34 -1.72
C THR A 5 0.55 12.28 -0.67
N SER A 6 1.51 11.40 -0.37
CA SER A 6 1.46 10.46 0.74
C SER A 6 2.27 11.03 1.92
N PRO A 7 1.78 10.96 3.18
CA PRO A 7 0.53 10.35 3.64
C PRO A 7 -0.73 11.00 3.04
N ILE A 8 -1.72 10.17 2.64
CA ILE A 8 -2.90 10.63 1.90
C ILE A 8 -3.97 11.05 2.90
N SER A 9 -4.38 12.30 2.84
CA SER A 9 -5.39 12.86 3.72
C SER A 9 -6.81 12.35 3.40
N ALA A 10 -7.70 12.41 4.39
CA ALA A 10 -9.06 11.88 4.26
C ALA A 10 -9.89 12.62 3.20
N ASP A 11 -9.72 13.94 3.06
CA ASP A 11 -10.34 14.77 2.03
C ASP A 11 -9.94 14.32 0.61
N VAL A 12 -8.65 14.04 0.40
CA VAL A 12 -8.17 13.51 -0.90
C VAL A 12 -8.79 12.15 -1.20
N ILE A 13 -8.94 11.27 -0.19
CA ILE A 13 -9.59 9.97 -0.38
C ILE A 13 -11.07 10.14 -0.74
N GLU A 14 -11.77 11.10 -0.12
CA GLU A 14 -13.18 11.37 -0.36
C GLU A 14 -13.46 11.97 -1.75
N ASP A 15 -12.49 12.67 -2.34
CA ASP A 15 -12.60 13.24 -3.68
C ASP A 15 -12.31 12.20 -4.79
N LEU A 16 -11.53 11.17 -4.50
CA LEU A 16 -11.16 10.16 -5.49
C LEU A 16 -12.33 9.22 -5.84
N ARG A 17 -12.37 8.79 -7.10
CA ARG A 17 -13.35 7.83 -7.64
C ARG A 17 -12.64 6.61 -8.22
N ALA A 18 -13.32 5.46 -8.18
CA ALA A 18 -12.81 4.25 -8.80
C ALA A 18 -12.59 4.47 -10.30
N GLY A 19 -11.38 4.17 -10.79
CA GLY A 19 -10.98 4.42 -12.17
C GLY A 19 -10.13 5.68 -12.36
N ASP A 20 -10.04 6.55 -11.35
CA ASP A 20 -9.16 7.71 -11.42
C ASP A 20 -7.69 7.31 -11.53
N GLN A 21 -6.98 8.00 -12.41
CA GLN A 21 -5.54 7.88 -12.53
C GLN A 21 -4.85 8.91 -11.65
N VAL A 22 -3.92 8.46 -10.81
CA VAL A 22 -3.17 9.30 -9.88
C VAL A 22 -1.66 9.18 -10.06
N LEU A 23 -0.95 10.27 -9.81
CA LEU A 23 0.49 10.28 -9.54
C LEU A 23 0.69 10.56 -8.05
N ILE A 24 1.39 9.66 -7.37
CA ILE A 24 1.63 9.74 -5.92
C ILE A 24 3.08 10.18 -5.69
N SER A 25 3.28 11.20 -4.86
CA SER A 25 4.59 11.63 -4.36
C SER A 25 4.63 11.55 -2.83
N GLY A 26 5.83 11.54 -2.24
CA GLY A 26 6.01 11.49 -0.79
C GLY A 26 6.42 10.11 -0.26
N VAL A 27 6.20 9.88 1.04
CA VAL A 27 6.68 8.67 1.72
C VAL A 27 5.66 7.54 1.55
N ILE A 28 6.14 6.40 1.07
CA ILE A 28 5.36 5.17 0.91
C ILE A 28 6.20 4.02 1.48
N TYR A 29 5.63 3.25 2.39
CA TYR A 29 6.31 2.10 3.00
C TYR A 29 6.07 0.85 2.16
N THR A 30 7.05 -0.05 2.12
CA THR A 30 6.85 -1.35 1.47
C THR A 30 6.53 -2.41 2.50
N ALA A 31 5.48 -3.19 2.25
CA ALA A 31 5.09 -4.29 3.12
C ALA A 31 4.34 -5.34 2.29
N ARG A 32 4.67 -6.61 2.48
CA ARG A 32 3.96 -7.73 1.85
C ARG A 32 3.69 -8.83 2.89
N ASP A 33 3.60 -10.08 2.47
CA ASP A 33 3.13 -11.23 3.25
C ASP A 33 3.70 -11.30 4.69
N ALA A 34 5.03 -11.37 4.85
CA ALA A 34 5.67 -11.50 6.17
C ALA A 34 5.51 -10.25 7.04
N ALA A 35 5.56 -9.06 6.44
CA ALA A 35 5.36 -7.80 7.15
C ALA A 35 3.91 -7.67 7.64
N HIS A 36 2.92 -8.02 6.81
CA HIS A 36 1.50 -8.00 7.18
C HIS A 36 1.20 -8.98 8.30
N LYS A 37 1.76 -10.20 8.24
CA LYS A 37 1.66 -11.18 9.30
C LYS A 37 2.20 -10.61 10.62
N ARG A 38 3.42 -10.07 10.63
CA ARG A 38 4.04 -9.49 11.82
C ARG A 38 3.27 -8.30 12.40
N LEU A 39 2.75 -7.42 11.54
CA LEU A 39 1.90 -6.30 11.96
C LEU A 39 0.62 -6.79 12.63
N THR A 40 -0.05 -7.76 12.01
CA THR A 40 -1.32 -8.31 12.52
C THR A 40 -1.09 -9.05 13.83
N GLU A 41 -0.07 -9.90 13.91
CA GLU A 41 0.28 -10.64 15.14
C GLU A 41 0.63 -9.71 16.31
N ALA A 42 1.28 -8.56 16.07
CA ALA A 42 1.54 -7.58 17.12
C ALA A 42 0.22 -6.97 17.64
N LEU A 43 -0.69 -6.58 16.73
CA LEU A 43 -2.00 -6.04 17.10
C LEU A 43 -2.86 -7.06 17.87
N ASP A 44 -2.85 -8.32 17.42
CA ASP A 44 -3.61 -9.41 18.06
C ASP A 44 -3.12 -9.68 19.50
N ARG A 45 -1.83 -9.44 19.77
CA ARG A 45 -1.24 -9.52 21.12
C ARG A 45 -1.38 -8.24 21.94
N GLY A 46 -1.95 -7.17 21.38
CA GLY A 46 -2.01 -5.85 22.02
C GLY A 46 -0.64 -5.18 22.17
N GLU A 47 0.34 -5.59 21.36
CA GLU A 47 1.70 -5.03 21.34
C GLU A 47 1.81 -3.87 20.34
N GLU A 48 2.83 -3.03 20.51
CA GLU A 48 3.15 -2.00 19.53
C GLU A 48 3.66 -2.64 18.22
N PRO A 49 3.12 -2.23 17.06
CA PRO A 49 3.65 -2.66 15.77
C PRO A 49 5.12 -2.24 15.58
N PRO A 50 5.90 -2.95 14.74
CA PRO A 50 7.30 -2.61 14.46
C PRO A 50 7.53 -1.20 13.88
N PHE A 51 6.48 -0.54 13.40
CA PHE A 51 6.48 0.88 13.06
C PHE A 51 5.04 1.41 13.06
N ASP A 52 4.87 2.72 13.20
CA ASP A 52 3.56 3.36 13.11
C ASP A 52 3.10 3.46 11.65
N PHE A 53 2.14 2.61 11.27
CA PHE A 53 1.54 2.59 9.94
C PHE A 53 0.24 3.40 9.85
N ARG A 54 -0.19 4.06 10.93
CA ARG A 54 -1.39 4.89 10.93
C ARG A 54 -1.25 6.02 9.93
N ASP A 55 -2.29 6.23 9.15
CA ASP A 55 -2.37 7.19 8.05
C ASP A 55 -1.37 6.96 6.90
N GLN A 56 -0.57 5.89 6.96
CA GLN A 56 0.43 5.59 5.94
C GLN A 56 -0.14 4.84 4.73
N THR A 57 0.65 4.86 3.66
CA THR A 57 0.42 4.06 2.45
C THR A 57 1.40 2.89 2.41
N LEU A 58 0.88 1.68 2.25
CA LEU A 58 1.67 0.46 2.04
C LEU A 58 1.69 0.08 0.56
N TYR A 59 2.88 -0.03 -0.02
CA TYR A 59 3.12 -0.60 -1.32
C TYR A 59 3.50 -2.08 -1.21
N TYR A 60 2.66 -2.94 -1.77
CA TYR A 60 2.87 -4.37 -1.82
C TYR A 60 3.94 -4.69 -2.87
N MET A 61 5.20 -4.54 -2.48
CA MET A 61 6.36 -4.64 -3.36
C MET A 61 7.52 -5.30 -2.62
N GLY A 62 8.28 -6.12 -3.34
CA GLY A 62 9.59 -6.61 -2.90
C GLY A 62 10.57 -6.35 -4.03
N PRO A 63 11.56 -5.45 -3.85
CA PRO A 63 12.39 -5.01 -4.95
C PRO A 63 13.39 -6.09 -5.36
N SER A 64 13.80 -6.08 -6.62
CA SER A 64 15.01 -6.82 -7.01
C SER A 64 16.26 -6.17 -6.38
N PRO A 65 17.41 -6.87 -6.35
CA PRO A 65 18.67 -6.25 -5.97
C PRO A 65 18.94 -4.98 -6.78
N ALA A 66 19.45 -3.95 -6.10
CA ALA A 66 19.87 -2.71 -6.74
C ALA A 66 21.19 -2.92 -7.51
N LYS A 67 21.32 -2.28 -8.67
CA LYS A 67 22.61 -2.20 -9.37
C LYS A 67 23.52 -1.17 -8.69
N PRO A 68 24.85 -1.25 -8.86
CA PRO A 68 25.76 -0.21 -8.36
C PRO A 68 25.30 1.19 -8.78
N GLY A 69 25.25 2.11 -7.81
CA GLY A 69 24.79 3.49 -8.03
C GLY A 69 23.26 3.69 -8.10
N GLN A 70 22.45 2.63 -7.92
CA GLN A 70 21.00 2.75 -7.84
C GLN A 70 20.50 2.56 -6.41
N VAL A 71 19.48 3.33 -6.02
CA VAL A 71 18.86 3.25 -4.69
C VAL A 71 18.00 1.99 -4.52
N ILE A 72 17.47 1.45 -5.63
CA ILE A 72 16.59 0.29 -5.63
C ILE A 72 16.64 -0.43 -6.97
N GLY A 73 16.41 -1.75 -6.96
CA GLY A 73 16.16 -2.52 -8.19
C GLY A 73 14.73 -2.37 -8.71
N ALA A 74 14.30 -3.27 -9.58
CA ALA A 74 12.95 -3.27 -10.12
C ALA A 74 11.90 -3.38 -9.00
N ALA A 75 10.93 -2.46 -9.00
CA ALA A 75 10.01 -2.19 -7.91
C ALA A 75 8.54 -2.42 -8.32
N GLY A 76 8.25 -3.57 -8.93
CA GLY A 76 6.91 -3.89 -9.41
C GLY A 76 5.94 -4.34 -8.31
N PRO A 77 4.62 -4.17 -8.49
CA PRO A 77 3.62 -4.59 -7.51
C PRO A 77 3.51 -6.12 -7.44
N THR A 78 3.15 -6.61 -6.27
CA THR A 78 2.74 -8.00 -6.06
C THR A 78 1.23 -8.14 -5.92
N THR A 79 0.73 -9.37 -6.06
CA THR A 79 -0.71 -9.68 -6.01
C THR A 79 -1.29 -9.33 -4.64
N SER A 80 -2.22 -8.39 -4.62
CA SER A 80 -2.82 -7.84 -3.41
C SER A 80 -3.67 -8.84 -2.65
N GLY A 81 -4.32 -9.77 -3.33
CA GLY A 81 -5.18 -10.80 -2.71
C GLY A 81 -4.49 -11.62 -1.61
N ARG A 82 -3.16 -11.75 -1.64
CA ARG A 82 -2.40 -12.46 -0.59
C ARG A 82 -2.40 -11.74 0.76
N MET A 83 -2.72 -10.46 0.78
CA MET A 83 -2.81 -9.65 1.99
C MET A 83 -4.26 -9.49 2.49
N ASP A 84 -5.26 -10.05 1.80
CA ASP A 84 -6.67 -9.80 2.08
C ASP A 84 -7.11 -10.33 3.46
N THR A 85 -6.50 -11.40 3.97
CA THR A 85 -6.77 -11.89 5.33
C THR A 85 -6.35 -10.90 6.42
N TYR A 86 -5.28 -10.12 6.18
CA TYR A 86 -4.73 -9.17 7.15
C TYR A 86 -5.34 -7.77 7.00
N SER A 87 -5.65 -7.39 5.77
CA SER A 87 -5.95 -6.00 5.42
C SER A 87 -7.15 -5.40 6.16
N PRO A 88 -8.28 -6.10 6.39
CA PRO A 88 -9.40 -5.54 7.15
C PRO A 88 -9.01 -5.08 8.56
N GLY A 89 -8.21 -5.89 9.28
CA GLY A 89 -7.73 -5.56 10.62
C GLY A 89 -6.74 -4.38 10.61
N LEU A 90 -5.80 -4.38 9.66
CA LEU A 90 -4.84 -3.27 9.51
C LEU A 90 -5.55 -1.95 9.13
N ILE A 91 -6.55 -2.00 8.24
CA ILE A 91 -7.38 -0.84 7.87
C ILE A 91 -8.15 -0.33 9.08
N ALA A 92 -8.76 -1.23 9.86
CA ALA A 92 -9.46 -0.86 11.09
C ALA A 92 -8.52 -0.22 12.12
N SER A 93 -7.23 -0.58 12.09
CA SER A 93 -6.18 -0.08 12.97
C SER A 93 -5.47 1.18 12.44
N GLY A 94 -5.91 1.74 11.30
CA GLY A 94 -5.44 3.04 10.80
C GLY A 94 -4.64 3.00 9.50
N LEU A 95 -4.48 1.85 8.84
CA LEU A 95 -3.88 1.79 7.50
C LEU A 95 -4.76 2.54 6.48
N LYS A 96 -4.22 3.57 5.83
CA LYS A 96 -4.99 4.43 4.91
C LYS A 96 -4.82 4.13 3.44
N GLY A 97 -3.58 3.90 2.98
CA GLY A 97 -3.30 3.66 1.58
C GLY A 97 -2.77 2.26 1.33
N MET A 98 -3.19 1.64 0.24
CA MET A 98 -2.64 0.36 -0.22
C MET A 98 -2.36 0.44 -1.72
N ILE A 99 -1.19 -0.03 -2.15
CA ILE A 99 -0.80 -0.08 -3.56
C ILE A 99 -0.41 -1.52 -3.91
N GLY A 100 -0.96 -2.08 -4.97
CA GLY A 100 -0.62 -3.44 -5.41
C GLY A 100 -1.19 -3.77 -6.77
N LYS A 101 -1.38 -5.06 -7.09
CA LYS A 101 -2.04 -5.50 -8.32
C LYS A 101 -3.11 -6.57 -8.08
N GLY A 102 -4.09 -6.62 -8.97
CA GLY A 102 -5.19 -7.58 -8.92
C GLY A 102 -6.37 -7.11 -8.09
N SER A 103 -7.42 -7.93 -8.09
CA SER A 103 -8.65 -7.72 -7.34
C SER A 103 -8.45 -7.91 -5.84
N ARG A 104 -9.42 -7.42 -5.08
CA ARG A 104 -9.50 -7.49 -3.61
C ARG A 104 -10.82 -8.12 -3.21
N SER A 105 -10.83 -8.81 -2.07
CA SER A 105 -12.01 -9.47 -1.51
C SER A 105 -13.13 -8.50 -1.14
N SER A 106 -14.33 -9.03 -0.90
CA SER A 106 -15.49 -8.28 -0.41
C SER A 106 -15.20 -7.63 0.95
N GLU A 107 -14.53 -8.34 1.83
CA GLU A 107 -14.22 -7.93 3.20
C GLU A 107 -13.29 -6.72 3.19
N VAL A 108 -12.27 -6.73 2.33
CA VAL A 108 -11.41 -5.56 2.14
C VAL A 108 -12.21 -4.39 1.59
N LYS A 109 -13.04 -4.59 0.57
CA LYS A 109 -13.86 -3.50 0.00
C LYS A 109 -14.78 -2.87 1.05
N GLN A 110 -15.35 -3.68 1.93
CA GLN A 110 -16.16 -3.19 3.05
C GLN A 110 -15.32 -2.42 4.07
N ALA A 111 -14.14 -2.93 4.45
CA ALA A 111 -13.22 -2.24 5.35
C ALA A 111 -12.77 -0.88 4.78
N ILE A 112 -12.43 -0.83 3.49
CA ILE A 112 -12.07 0.40 2.77
C ILE A 112 -13.18 1.45 2.91
N LYS A 113 -14.43 1.07 2.63
CA LYS A 113 -15.59 1.96 2.75
C LYS A 113 -15.83 2.41 4.19
N LYS A 114 -15.77 1.48 5.14
CA LYS A 114 -16.04 1.75 6.56
C LYS A 114 -15.02 2.70 7.19
N HIS A 115 -13.74 2.53 6.86
CA HIS A 115 -12.63 3.25 7.50
C HIS A 115 -12.03 4.36 6.65
N LYS A 116 -12.66 4.69 5.51
CA LYS A 116 -12.19 5.70 4.55
C LYS A 116 -10.71 5.49 4.20
N ALA A 117 -10.40 4.28 3.73
CA ALA A 117 -9.09 3.93 3.18
C ALA A 117 -9.17 3.90 1.65
N ILE A 118 -8.04 3.66 0.99
CA ILE A 118 -7.98 3.64 -0.48
C ILE A 118 -7.02 2.54 -1.00
N TYR A 119 -7.36 1.96 -2.15
CA TYR A 119 -6.53 1.01 -2.86
C TYR A 119 -6.22 1.50 -4.26
N PHE A 120 -4.93 1.54 -4.61
CA PHE A 120 -4.45 1.87 -5.94
C PHE A 120 -3.90 0.63 -6.64
N ALA A 121 -4.38 0.39 -7.85
CA ALA A 121 -3.82 -0.62 -8.73
C ALA A 121 -2.60 -0.05 -9.45
N ALA A 122 -1.40 -0.52 -9.09
CA ALA A 122 -0.18 -0.22 -9.83
C ALA A 122 -0.08 -1.10 -11.08
N ILE A 123 0.54 -0.56 -12.14
CA ILE A 123 0.71 -1.24 -13.42
C ILE A 123 1.70 -2.41 -13.26
N GLY A 124 1.19 -3.63 -13.39
CA GLY A 124 2.00 -4.85 -13.36
C GLY A 124 2.96 -4.92 -14.55
N GLY A 125 4.18 -5.42 -14.33
CA GLY A 125 5.20 -5.57 -15.38
C GLY A 125 6.09 -4.35 -15.59
N ALA A 126 5.70 -3.17 -15.09
CA ALA A 126 6.46 -1.92 -15.24
C ALA A 126 7.53 -1.68 -14.13
N GLY A 127 8.03 -2.73 -13.48
CA GLY A 127 8.85 -2.61 -12.27
C GLY A 127 10.15 -1.80 -12.45
N ALA A 128 10.82 -1.93 -13.59
CA ALA A 128 12.02 -1.14 -13.90
C ALA A 128 11.71 0.34 -14.15
N LEU A 129 10.53 0.65 -14.71
CA LEU A 129 10.07 2.02 -14.90
C LEU A 129 9.66 2.66 -13.57
N ILE A 130 8.92 1.93 -12.74
CA ILE A 130 8.51 2.38 -11.40
C ILE A 130 9.73 2.70 -10.54
N ALA A 131 10.79 1.88 -10.61
CA ALA A 131 12.03 2.11 -9.86
C ALA A 131 12.67 3.49 -10.14
N ARG A 132 12.50 4.05 -11.34
CA ARG A 132 13.00 5.40 -11.69
C ARG A 132 12.28 6.54 -10.95
N SER A 133 11.12 6.25 -10.36
CA SER A 133 10.33 7.20 -9.57
C SER A 133 10.63 7.13 -8.08
N ILE A 134 11.48 6.19 -7.65
CA ILE A 134 11.90 6.00 -6.27
C ILE A 134 13.25 6.69 -6.09
N LYS A 135 13.38 7.46 -5.01
CA LYS A 135 14.56 8.26 -4.68
C LYS A 135 15.15 7.81 -3.35
#